data_AF-A0A973FJ04-F1
#
_entry.id   AF-A0A973FJ04-F1
#
_cell.length_a   1.000
_cell.length_b   1.000
_cell.length_c   1.000
_cell.angle_alpha   90.00
_cell.angle_beta   90.00
_cell.angle_gamma   90.00
#
_symmetry.space_group_name_H-M   'P 1'
#
loop_
_entity.id
_entity.type
_entity.pdbx_description
1 polymer ?
#
loop_
_entity_poly.entity_id
_entity_poly.type
_entity_poly.pdbx_seq_one_letter_code
_entity_poly.pdbx_strand_id
1 'polypeptide(L)'
;MGTVILVGIIGALISAVTGTLWYMNSTPMGKWHMQYLGFDKLSETEKQKIMAEAKPGMWKSYSAQMILSFLTSFFIAFVTSYTIQNGGPANAVFFYVLTIWLAFTVPMIGQNILWGKSEGSLSWKRFISDSFYNLTTFLIIAFVSAIMIK
;
A
#
# COMPACT_ATOMS: atom_id res chain seq x y z
N MET A 1 2.86 -7.36 23.48
CA MET A 1 1.72 -6.70 22.79
C MET A 1 1.99 -5.21 22.50
N GLY A 2 2.52 -4.42 23.43
CA GLY A 2 2.79 -2.99 23.20
C GLY A 2 3.66 -2.68 21.96
N THR A 3 4.77 -3.40 21.77
CA THR A 3 5.65 -3.24 20.59
C THR A 3 4.93 -3.54 19.27
N VAL A 4 4.05 -4.55 19.24
CA VAL A 4 3.27 -4.92 18.05
C VAL A 4 2.32 -3.78 17.65
N ILE A 5 1.62 -3.18 18.62
CA ILE A 5 0.73 -2.04 18.39
C ILE A 5 1.54 -0.83 17.88
N LEU A 6 2.72 -0.57 18.48
CA LEU A 6 3.59 0.52 18.07
C LEU A 6 4.09 0.35 16.63
N VAL A 7 4.54 -0.85 16.25
CA VAL A 7 4.90 -1.18 14.86
C VAL A 7 3.68 -1.02 13.94
N GLY A 8 2.48 -1.40 14.41
CA GLY A 8 1.22 -1.14 13.70
C GLY A 8 1.05 0.33 13.32
N ILE A 9 1.22 1.25 14.28
CA ILE A 9 1.10 2.70 14.06
C ILE A 9 2.20 3.20 13.13
N ILE A 10 3.46 2.81 13.37
CA ILE A 10 4.60 3.21 12.56
C ILE A 10 4.41 2.75 11.11
N GLY A 11 3.94 1.52 10.90
CA GLY A 11 3.69 1.00 9.55
C GLY A 11 2.55 1.71 8.83
N ALA A 12 1.54 2.21 9.55
CA ALA A 12 0.53 3.08 8.95
C ALA A 12 1.15 4.39 8.42
N LEU A 13 2.07 4.99 9.17
CA LEU A 13 2.82 6.17 8.72
C LEU A 13 3.75 5.86 7.54
N ILE A 14 4.45 4.70 7.59
CA ILE A 14 5.29 4.22 6.48
C ILE A 14 4.47 4.06 5.21
N SER A 15 3.28 3.46 5.29
CA SER A 15 2.36 3.31 4.16
C SER A 15 1.95 4.68 3.59
N ALA A 16 1.61 5.65 4.44
CA ALA A 16 1.27 7.00 3.98
C ALA A 16 2.44 7.71 3.26
N VAL A 17 3.66 7.62 3.81
CA VAL A 17 4.86 8.20 3.19
C VAL A 17 5.20 7.49 1.88
N THR A 18 5.19 6.16 1.89
CA THR A 18 5.47 5.35 0.70
C THR A 18 4.45 5.64 -0.40
N GLY A 19 3.17 5.72 -0.06
CA GLY A 19 2.10 6.04 -1.00
C GLY A 19 2.25 7.44 -1.58
N THR A 20 2.57 8.42 -0.73
CA THR A 20 2.85 9.79 -1.17
C THR A 20 3.96 9.78 -2.20
N LEU A 21 5.10 9.14 -1.91
CA LEU A 21 6.25 9.09 -2.81
C LEU A 21 5.97 8.29 -4.10
N TRP A 22 5.26 7.18 -3.98
CA TRP A 22 4.97 6.28 -5.09
C TRP A 22 4.04 6.93 -6.12
N TYR A 23 3.00 7.63 -5.67
CA TYR A 23 1.97 8.23 -6.52
C TYR A 23 2.22 9.71 -6.86
N MET A 24 3.40 10.28 -6.57
CA MET A 24 3.74 11.63 -7.03
C MET A 24 3.76 11.71 -8.56
N ASN A 25 3.29 12.82 -9.12
CA ASN A 25 3.30 13.07 -10.57
C ASN A 25 4.71 13.05 -11.21
N SER A 26 5.76 13.17 -10.41
CA SER A 26 7.15 13.05 -10.86
C SER A 26 7.56 11.61 -11.17
N THR A 27 6.87 10.59 -10.64
CA THR A 27 7.19 9.18 -10.86
C THR A 27 6.39 8.60 -12.03
N PRO A 28 6.89 7.55 -12.72
CA PRO A 28 6.11 6.84 -13.74
C PRO A 28 4.79 6.28 -13.16
N MET A 29 4.82 5.82 -11.92
CA MET A 29 3.69 5.21 -11.21
C MET A 29 2.60 6.23 -10.91
N GLY A 30 2.97 7.43 -10.44
CA GLY A 30 2.04 8.53 -10.27
C GLY A 30 1.44 9.00 -11.60
N LYS A 31 2.23 9.06 -12.68
CA LYS A 31 1.70 9.36 -14.02
C LYS A 31 0.68 8.33 -14.49
N TRP A 32 0.94 7.04 -14.32
CA TRP A 32 -0.03 5.98 -14.65
C TRP A 32 -1.27 6.05 -13.77
N HIS A 33 -1.12 6.40 -12.48
CA HIS A 33 -2.24 6.60 -11.58
C HIS A 33 -3.14 7.75 -12.05
N MET A 34 -2.57 8.88 -12.44
CA MET A 34 -3.33 10.02 -12.97
C MET A 34 -4.03 9.69 -14.29
N GLN A 35 -3.38 8.93 -15.18
CA GLN A 35 -4.01 8.41 -16.41
C GLN A 35 -5.17 7.49 -16.10
N TYR A 36 -5.02 6.62 -15.10
CA TYR A 36 -6.09 5.73 -14.66
C TYR A 36 -7.28 6.51 -14.09
N LEU A 37 -7.03 7.58 -13.33
CA LEU A 37 -8.08 8.48 -12.84
C LEU A 37 -8.70 9.33 -13.95
N GLY A 38 -8.16 9.32 -15.17
CA GLY A 38 -8.61 10.14 -16.30
C GLY A 38 -8.23 11.62 -16.18
N PHE A 39 -7.38 11.98 -15.22
CA PHE A 39 -6.95 13.36 -15.00
C PHE A 39 -6.01 13.85 -16.10
N ASP A 40 -5.42 12.95 -16.89
CA ASP A 40 -4.61 13.28 -18.07
C ASP A 40 -5.43 13.96 -19.19
N LYS A 41 -6.75 13.76 -19.21
CA LYS A 41 -7.66 14.29 -20.24
C LYS A 41 -8.33 15.61 -19.84
N LEU A 42 -8.17 16.03 -18.58
CA LEU A 42 -8.84 17.20 -18.04
C LEU A 42 -7.99 18.46 -18.18
N SER A 43 -8.66 19.59 -18.42
CA SER A 43 -8.03 20.90 -18.30
C SER A 43 -7.67 21.23 -16.85
N GLU A 44 -6.76 22.17 -16.64
CA GLU A 44 -6.30 22.52 -15.30
C GLU A 44 -7.42 23.09 -14.40
N THR A 45 -8.37 23.80 -15.00
CA THR A 45 -9.55 24.34 -14.31
C THR A 45 -10.50 23.24 -13.85
N GLU A 46 -10.73 22.22 -14.69
CA GLU A 46 -11.55 21.05 -14.34
C GLU A 46 -10.90 20.22 -13.22
N LYS A 47 -9.58 20.02 -13.27
CA LYS A 47 -8.84 19.34 -12.19
C LYS A 47 -9.01 20.05 -10.87
N GLN A 48 -8.82 21.38 -10.84
CA GLN A 48 -8.95 22.16 -9.61
C GLN A 48 -10.38 22.11 -9.06
N LYS A 49 -11.39 22.14 -9.92
CA LYS A 49 -12.78 22.00 -9.51
C LYS A 49 -13.06 20.63 -8.87
N ILE A 50 -12.66 19.53 -9.51
CA ILE A 50 -12.83 18.18 -8.98
C ILE A 50 -12.07 18.01 -7.65
N MET A 51 -10.86 18.54 -7.55
CA MET A 51 -10.09 18.50 -6.30
C MET A 51 -10.77 19.30 -5.18
N ALA A 52 -11.33 20.46 -5.48
CA ALA A 52 -12.06 21.28 -4.52
C ALA A 52 -13.34 20.58 -4.02
N GLU A 53 -14.07 19.90 -4.92
CA GLU A 53 -15.26 19.12 -4.60
C GLU A 53 -14.93 17.86 -3.78
N ALA A 54 -13.80 17.21 -4.04
CA ALA A 54 -13.38 16.01 -3.33
C ALA A 54 -12.76 16.30 -1.94
N LYS A 55 -12.15 17.48 -1.76
CA LYS A 55 -11.40 17.86 -0.55
C LYS A 55 -12.16 17.65 0.77
N PRO A 56 -13.46 18.01 0.92
CA PRO A 56 -14.20 17.79 2.17
C PRO A 56 -14.36 16.31 2.54
N GLY A 57 -14.35 15.41 1.55
CA GLY A 57 -14.48 13.96 1.75
C GLY A 57 -13.15 13.23 1.94
N MET A 58 -12.03 13.82 1.53
CA MET A 58 -10.72 13.16 1.51
C MET A 58 -10.29 12.61 2.87
N TRP A 59 -10.62 13.30 3.97
CA TRP A 59 -10.24 12.83 5.30
C TRP A 59 -10.82 11.45 5.63
N LYS A 60 -12.03 11.13 5.16
CA LYS A 60 -12.65 9.81 5.38
C LYS A 60 -11.87 8.72 4.68
N SER A 61 -11.53 8.93 3.41
CA SER A 61 -10.72 8.00 2.63
C SER A 61 -9.33 7.83 3.23
N TYR A 62 -8.70 8.94 3.66
CA TYR A 62 -7.38 8.91 4.29
C TYR A 62 -7.42 8.18 5.63
N SER A 63 -8.41 8.45 6.49
CA SER A 63 -8.58 7.74 7.76
C SER A 63 -8.83 6.24 7.55
N ALA A 64 -9.66 5.86 6.58
CA ALA A 64 -9.86 4.46 6.23
C ALA A 64 -8.55 3.81 5.78
N GLN A 65 -7.78 4.48 4.91
CA GLN A 65 -6.48 3.98 4.46
C GLN A 65 -5.47 3.86 5.61
N MET A 66 -5.47 4.78 6.57
CA MET A 66 -4.63 4.71 7.76
C MET A 66 -4.99 3.50 8.64
N ILE A 67 -6.28 3.23 8.83
CA ILE A 67 -6.75 2.05 9.58
C ILE A 67 -6.34 0.76 8.85
N LEU A 68 -6.56 0.67 7.54
CA LEU A 68 -6.16 -0.49 6.76
C LEU A 68 -4.63 -0.71 6.83
N SER A 69 -3.85 0.35 6.70
CA SER A 69 -2.39 0.30 6.80
C SER A 69 -1.93 -0.12 8.20
N PHE A 70 -2.61 0.35 9.25
CA PHE A 70 -2.39 -0.09 10.62
C PHE A 70 -2.65 -1.59 10.77
N LEU A 71 -3.78 -2.09 10.26
CA LEU A 71 -4.13 -3.52 10.36
C LEU A 71 -3.11 -4.40 9.65
N THR A 72 -2.67 -4.01 8.45
CA THR A 72 -1.62 -4.73 7.72
C THR A 72 -0.31 -4.73 8.50
N SER A 73 0.12 -3.57 9.01
CA SER A 73 1.36 -3.49 9.78
C SER A 73 1.29 -4.26 11.09
N PHE A 74 0.15 -4.16 11.80
CA PHE A 74 -0.11 -4.91 13.02
C PHE A 74 -0.01 -6.41 12.78
N PHE A 75 -0.56 -6.90 11.66
CA PHE A 75 -0.46 -8.32 11.31
C PHE A 75 0.99 -8.75 11.05
N ILE A 76 1.76 -7.99 10.27
CA ILE A 76 3.18 -8.27 10.01
C ILE A 76 3.96 -8.31 11.34
N ALA A 77 3.73 -7.34 12.21
CA ALA A 77 4.34 -7.26 13.54
C ALA A 77 3.94 -8.43 14.44
N PHE A 78 2.66 -8.82 14.42
CA PHE A 78 2.15 -9.96 15.17
C PHE A 78 2.82 -11.26 14.73
N VAL A 79 2.84 -11.54 13.43
CA VAL A 79 3.48 -12.75 12.88
C VAL A 79 4.97 -12.75 13.21
N THR A 80 5.66 -11.62 13.05
CA THR A 80 7.09 -11.50 13.43
C THR A 80 7.31 -11.86 14.90
N SER A 81 6.51 -11.28 15.79
CA SER A 81 6.63 -11.52 17.22
C SER A 81 6.33 -12.97 17.58
N TYR A 82 5.29 -13.54 16.99
CA TYR A 82 4.93 -14.93 17.20
C TYR A 82 6.04 -15.87 16.73
N THR A 83 6.63 -15.64 15.56
CA THR A 83 7.74 -16.45 15.04
C THR A 83 8.94 -16.43 15.98
N ILE A 84 9.37 -15.24 16.44
CA ILE A 84 10.53 -15.11 17.32
C ILE A 84 10.27 -15.76 18.69
N GLN A 85 9.08 -15.54 19.27
CA GLN A 85 8.71 -16.13 20.57
C GLN A 85 8.68 -17.67 20.54
N ASN A 86 8.44 -18.26 19.37
CA ASN A 86 8.47 -19.71 19.17
C ASN A 86 9.84 -20.22 18.68
N GLY A 87 10.90 -19.42 18.78
CA GLY A 87 12.28 -19.81 18.43
C GLY A 87 12.61 -19.77 16.94
N GLY A 88 11.72 -19.22 16.10
CA GLY A 88 11.97 -19.00 14.68
C GLY A 88 12.85 -17.77 14.42
N PRO A 89 13.53 -17.69 13.27
CA PRO A 89 14.39 -16.58 12.96
C PRO A 89 13.59 -15.35 12.54
N ALA A 90 14.00 -14.16 12.99
CA ALA A 90 13.30 -12.90 12.72
C ALA A 90 13.15 -12.61 11.21
N ASN A 91 14.09 -13.05 10.38
CA ASN A 91 14.06 -12.85 8.92
C ASN A 91 13.00 -13.70 8.19
N ALA A 92 12.36 -14.67 8.85
CA ALA A 92 11.28 -15.45 8.25
C ALA A 92 10.08 -14.57 7.85
N VAL A 93 9.91 -13.40 8.50
CA VAL A 93 8.86 -12.43 8.15
C VAL A 93 8.91 -11.98 6.70
N PHE A 94 10.10 -11.85 6.10
CA PHE A 94 10.23 -11.44 4.69
C PHE A 94 9.63 -12.48 3.75
N PHE A 95 9.80 -13.76 4.08
CA PHE A 95 9.18 -14.84 3.32
C PHE A 95 7.66 -14.83 3.49
N TYR A 96 7.15 -14.64 4.71
CA TYR A 96 5.70 -14.54 4.95
C TYR A 96 5.06 -13.36 4.22
N VAL A 97 5.70 -12.19 4.23
CA VAL A 97 5.23 -11.03 3.49
C VAL A 97 5.18 -11.29 1.98
N LEU A 98 6.21 -11.94 1.44
CA LEU A 98 6.25 -12.30 0.02
C LEU A 98 5.11 -13.27 -0.34
N THR A 99 4.86 -14.28 0.50
CA THR A 99 3.78 -15.25 0.24
C THR A 99 2.39 -14.65 0.40
N ILE A 100 2.18 -13.76 1.37
CA ILE A 100 0.93 -12.99 1.51
C ILE A 100 0.69 -12.12 0.28
N TRP A 101 1.74 -11.44 -0.19
CA TRP A 101 1.65 -10.62 -1.38
C TRP A 101 1.28 -11.47 -2.61
N LEU A 102 1.95 -12.60 -2.83
CA LEU A 102 1.65 -13.51 -3.95
C LEU A 102 0.26 -14.14 -3.86
N ALA A 103 -0.18 -14.56 -2.68
CA ALA A 103 -1.40 -15.33 -2.50
C ALA A 103 -2.67 -14.46 -2.39
N PHE A 104 -2.55 -13.23 -1.86
CA PHE A 104 -3.71 -12.38 -1.58
C PHE A 104 -3.67 -11.06 -2.34
N THR A 105 -2.55 -10.33 -2.27
CA THR A 105 -2.47 -9.00 -2.87
C THR A 105 -2.46 -9.06 -4.39
N VAL A 106 -1.65 -9.94 -4.99
CA VAL A 106 -1.56 -10.11 -6.44
C VAL A 106 -2.92 -10.52 -7.03
N PRO A 107 -3.64 -11.54 -6.52
CA PRO A 107 -4.96 -11.88 -7.04
C PRO A 107 -5.99 -10.76 -6.83
N MET A 108 -6.02 -10.13 -5.65
CA MET A 108 -6.97 -9.06 -5.35
C MET A 108 -6.81 -7.86 -6.29
N ILE A 109 -5.57 -7.44 -6.55
CA ILE A 109 -5.31 -6.35 -7.49
C ILE A 109 -5.52 -6.82 -8.94
N GLY A 110 -5.10 -8.05 -9.25
CA GLY A 110 -5.21 -8.68 -10.56
C GLY A 110 -6.65 -8.85 -11.05
N GLN A 111 -7.63 -8.94 -10.14
CA GLN A 111 -9.05 -8.89 -10.51
C GLN A 111 -9.41 -7.63 -11.31
N ASN A 112 -8.72 -6.50 -11.11
CA ASN A 112 -8.94 -5.29 -11.91
C ASN A 112 -8.44 -5.41 -13.37
N ILE A 113 -7.55 -6.34 -13.68
CA ILE A 113 -7.19 -6.63 -15.08
C ILE A 113 -8.34 -7.35 -15.79
N LEU A 114 -8.98 -8.29 -15.08
CA LEU A 114 -10.04 -9.13 -15.64
C LEU A 114 -11.39 -8.40 -15.70
N TRP A 115 -11.71 -7.61 -14.68
CA TRP A 115 -13.04 -7.05 -14.45
C TRP A 115 -13.04 -5.52 -14.33
N GLY A 116 -11.89 -4.87 -14.47
CA GLY A 116 -11.77 -3.42 -14.33
C GLY A 116 -12.22 -2.66 -15.57
N LYS A 117 -12.42 -1.35 -15.39
CA LYS A 117 -12.84 -0.43 -16.47
C LYS A 117 -11.68 0.07 -17.35
N SER A 118 -10.44 -0.29 -17.02
CA SER A 118 -9.25 0.13 -17.76
C SER A 118 -8.94 -0.84 -18.88
N GLU A 119 -8.78 -0.33 -20.10
CA GLU A 119 -8.47 -1.14 -21.28
C GLU A 119 -6.96 -1.19 -21.61
N GLY A 120 -6.54 -2.29 -22.23
CA GLY A 120 -5.21 -2.44 -22.84
C GLY A 120 -4.03 -2.36 -21.86
N SER A 121 -2.98 -1.64 -22.25
CA SER A 121 -1.73 -1.57 -21.46
C SER A 121 -1.86 -0.85 -20.12
N LEU A 122 -2.90 -0.04 -19.93
CA LEU A 122 -3.10 0.74 -18.70
C LEU A 122 -3.54 -0.14 -17.53
N SER A 123 -4.32 -1.19 -17.77
CA SER A 123 -4.71 -2.15 -16.73
C SER A 123 -3.50 -2.88 -16.15
N TRP A 124 -2.57 -3.30 -17.02
CA TRP A 124 -1.31 -3.93 -16.61
C TRP A 124 -0.37 -2.99 -15.88
N LYS A 125 -0.23 -1.75 -16.36
CA LYS A 125 0.56 -0.70 -15.68
C LYS A 125 0.03 -0.44 -14.27
N ARG A 126 -1.29 -0.35 -14.11
CA ARG A 126 -1.92 -0.19 -12.80
C ARG A 126 -1.69 -1.42 -11.93
N PHE A 127 -1.91 -2.62 -12.44
CA PHE A 127 -1.66 -3.85 -11.71
C PHE A 127 -0.22 -3.91 -11.17
N ILE A 128 0.77 -3.65 -12.03
CA ILE A 128 2.17 -3.64 -11.64
C ILE A 128 2.40 -2.55 -10.57
N SER A 129 1.95 -1.31 -10.82
CA SER A 129 2.13 -0.21 -9.87
C SER A 129 1.53 -0.52 -8.51
N ASP A 130 0.24 -0.88 -8.46
CA ASP A 130 -0.50 -1.09 -7.22
C ASP A 130 0.03 -2.33 -6.47
N SER A 131 0.40 -3.39 -7.19
CA SER A 131 0.93 -4.62 -6.61
C SER A 131 2.32 -4.41 -6.00
N PHE A 132 3.24 -3.78 -6.73
CA PHE A 132 4.60 -3.53 -6.24
C PHE A 132 4.64 -2.43 -5.17
N TYR A 133 3.71 -1.47 -5.19
CA TYR A 133 3.51 -0.53 -4.10
C TYR A 133 3.26 -1.25 -2.77
N ASN A 134 2.33 -2.21 -2.77
CA ASN A 134 2.01 -2.99 -1.58
C ASN A 134 3.19 -3.86 -1.15
N LEU A 135 3.85 -4.58 -2.07
CA LEU A 135 5.03 -5.39 -1.75
C LEU A 135 6.13 -4.53 -1.11
N THR A 136 6.46 -3.39 -1.71
CA THR A 136 7.49 -2.48 -1.21
C THR A 136 7.13 -2.00 0.20
N THR A 137 5.88 -1.58 0.40
CA THR A 137 5.39 -1.13 1.72
C THR A 137 5.50 -2.25 2.76
N PHE A 138 5.08 -3.47 2.42
CA PHE A 138 5.14 -4.60 3.35
C PHE A 138 6.58 -4.97 3.70
N LEU A 139 7.50 -4.93 2.74
CA LEU A 139 8.92 -5.21 2.97
C LEU A 139 9.57 -4.18 3.91
N ILE A 140 9.24 -2.89 3.75
CA ILE A 140 9.74 -1.84 4.65
C ILE A 140 9.19 -2.07 6.07
N ILE A 141 7.89 -2.37 6.20
CA ILE A 141 7.28 -2.68 7.51
C ILE A 141 7.90 -3.94 8.13
N ALA A 142 8.11 -4.99 7.34
CA ALA A 142 8.76 -6.22 7.78
C ALA A 142 10.17 -5.97 8.31
N PHE A 143 10.94 -5.14 7.62
CA PHE A 143 12.26 -4.70 8.06
C PHE A 143 12.22 -3.97 9.41
N VAL A 144 11.31 -3.00 9.55
CA VAL A 144 11.12 -2.28 10.83
C VAL A 144 10.70 -3.23 11.95
N SER A 145 9.77 -4.14 11.66
CA SER A 145 9.30 -5.15 12.60
C SER A 145 10.42 -6.06 13.08
N ALA A 146 11.26 -6.57 12.17
CA ALA A 146 12.38 -7.46 12.49
C ALA A 146 13.46 -6.79 13.37
N ILE A 147 13.58 -5.45 13.31
CA ILE A 147 14.53 -4.70 14.13
C ILE A 147 13.94 -4.38 15.51
N MET A 148 12.66 -3.97 15.54
CA MET A 148 11.99 -3.51 16.75
C MET A 148 11.52 -4.65 17.66
N ILE A 149 11.19 -5.80 17.07
CA ILE A 149 10.72 -6.99 17.78
C ILE A 149 11.91 -7.96 17.85
N LYS A 150 12.44 -8.12 19.06
CA LYS A 150 13.53 -9.03 19.39
C LYS A 150 13.05 -10.06 20.40
#